data_AF-A0AAD5LPM5-F1
#
_entry.id   AF-A0AAD5LPM5-F1
#
_cell.length_a   1.000
_cell.length_b   1.000
_cell.length_c   1.000
_cell.angle_alpha   90.00
_cell.angle_beta   90.00
_cell.angle_gamma   90.00
#
_symmetry.space_group_name_H-M   'P 1'
#
loop_
_entity.id
_entity.type
_entity.pdbx_description
1 polymer ?
#
loop_
_entity_poly.entity_id
_entity_poly.type
_entity_poly.pdbx_seq_one_letter_code
_entity_poly.pdbx_strand_id
1 'polypeptide(L)'
;MRPSSQPTPGTSKPSTQPQPKPQPTTRPNPGPKPGPGPSPVGPVAPDLPDDGNTTPAPAPETGGDGSGLDWSTKKCMPPIQNQGACGSCWAFAGVSVAESAMCIRQGGNNLVKLSEQNVASCSTRNSGCSGGVPVWTFEHIQQQGICKAEEDPYTSGNGRLAASSSCCRR
;
A
#
# COMPACT_ATOMS: atom_id res chain seq x y z
N MET A 1 -92.19 -24.38 -20.49
CA MET A 1 -91.16 -24.91 -21.40
C MET A 1 -90.21 -23.77 -21.76
N ARG A 2 -89.04 -23.70 -21.12
CA ARG A 2 -87.96 -22.74 -21.42
C ARG A 2 -86.66 -23.55 -21.40
N PRO A 3 -85.80 -23.46 -22.42
CA PRO A 3 -84.63 -24.32 -22.54
C PRO A 3 -83.48 -23.84 -21.64
N SER A 4 -82.83 -24.82 -21.00
CA SER A 4 -81.60 -24.68 -20.23
C SER A 4 -80.45 -24.25 -21.15
N SER A 5 -79.84 -23.09 -20.88
CA SER A 5 -78.58 -22.67 -21.48
C SER A 5 -77.44 -23.00 -20.50
N GLN A 6 -76.56 -23.92 -20.89
CA GLN A 6 -75.36 -24.29 -20.14
C GLN A 6 -74.30 -23.17 -20.20
N PRO A 7 -73.53 -22.95 -19.13
CA PRO A 7 -72.39 -22.02 -19.15
C PRO A 7 -71.16 -22.64 -19.84
N THR A 8 -70.50 -21.84 -20.67
CA THR A 8 -69.26 -22.18 -21.40
C THR A 8 -68.05 -22.31 -20.46
N PRO A 9 -67.11 -23.25 -20.70
CA PRO A 9 -65.87 -23.35 -19.93
C PRO A 9 -64.93 -22.17 -20.21
N GLY A 10 -64.52 -21.48 -19.14
CA GLY A 10 -63.52 -20.41 -19.18
C GLY A 10 -62.15 -20.93 -19.58
N THR A 11 -61.51 -20.24 -20.52
CA THR A 11 -60.16 -20.51 -21.00
C THR A 11 -59.15 -20.03 -19.95
N SER A 12 -58.63 -20.95 -19.14
CA SER A 12 -57.56 -20.67 -18.18
C SER A 12 -56.27 -20.33 -18.91
N LYS A 13 -55.86 -19.06 -18.86
CA LYS A 13 -54.56 -18.58 -19.34
C LYS A 13 -53.44 -19.24 -18.50
N PRO A 14 -52.39 -19.84 -19.11
CA PRO A 14 -51.27 -20.38 -18.34
C PRO A 14 -50.54 -19.25 -17.62
N SER A 15 -50.49 -19.32 -16.30
CA SER A 15 -49.68 -18.45 -15.47
C SER A 15 -48.22 -18.86 -15.61
N THR A 16 -47.47 -18.16 -16.48
CA THR A 16 -46.02 -18.32 -16.59
C THR A 16 -45.38 -17.82 -15.30
N GLN A 17 -45.04 -18.73 -14.38
CA GLN A 17 -44.14 -18.42 -13.28
C GLN A 17 -42.77 -18.02 -13.87
N PRO A 18 -42.13 -16.93 -13.41
CA PRO A 18 -40.76 -16.63 -13.78
C PRO A 18 -39.86 -17.77 -13.32
N GLN A 19 -39.13 -18.40 -14.24
CA GLN A 19 -38.08 -19.34 -13.88
C GLN A 19 -37.01 -18.61 -13.04
N PRO A 20 -36.45 -19.25 -12.00
CA PRO A 20 -35.30 -18.69 -11.28
C PRO A 20 -34.17 -18.44 -12.28
N LYS A 21 -33.60 -17.23 -12.29
CA LYS A 21 -32.39 -16.94 -13.07
C LYS A 21 -31.32 -17.98 -12.69
N PRO A 22 -30.59 -18.57 -13.65
CA PRO A 22 -29.46 -19.43 -13.31
C PRO A 22 -28.47 -18.64 -12.46
N GLN A 23 -28.13 -19.18 -11.29
CA GLN A 23 -27.11 -18.58 -10.42
C GLN A 23 -25.77 -18.54 -11.19
N PRO A 24 -24.97 -17.48 -11.03
CA PRO A 24 -23.60 -17.47 -11.54
C PRO A 24 -22.84 -18.63 -10.90
N THR A 25 -22.37 -19.56 -11.73
CA THR A 25 -21.45 -20.59 -11.26
C THR A 25 -20.16 -19.89 -10.84
N THR A 26 -19.87 -19.89 -9.54
CA THR A 26 -18.61 -19.36 -9.04
C THR A 26 -17.48 -20.20 -9.61
N ARG A 27 -16.69 -19.61 -10.52
CA ARG A 27 -15.43 -20.21 -10.96
C ARG A 27 -14.57 -20.46 -9.72
N PRO A 28 -13.93 -21.63 -9.57
CA PRO A 28 -13.01 -21.86 -8.47
C PRO A 28 -11.97 -20.75 -8.44
N ASN A 29 -11.80 -20.15 -7.26
CA ASN A 29 -10.80 -19.10 -7.05
C ASN A 29 -9.42 -19.73 -7.36
N PRO A 30 -8.65 -19.21 -8.34
CA PRO A 30 -7.29 -19.69 -8.52
C PRO A 30 -6.57 -19.43 -7.20
N GLY A 31 -6.00 -20.47 -6.60
CA GLY A 31 -5.20 -20.32 -5.39
C GLY A 31 -4.14 -19.22 -5.54
N PRO A 32 -3.65 -18.66 -4.44
CA PRO A 32 -2.66 -17.59 -4.48
C PRO A 32 -1.51 -17.98 -5.42
N LYS A 33 -1.29 -17.17 -6.46
CA LYS A 33 -0.11 -17.31 -7.31
C LYS A 33 1.12 -17.16 -6.42
N PRO A 34 2.14 -18.02 -6.54
CA PRO A 34 3.42 -17.78 -5.89
C PRO A 34 3.88 -16.36 -6.24
N GLY A 35 4.13 -15.55 -5.21
CA GLY A 35 4.71 -14.23 -5.40
C GLY A 35 6.06 -14.35 -6.10
N PRO A 36 6.52 -13.29 -6.78
CA PRO A 36 7.90 -13.26 -7.25
C PRO A 36 8.83 -13.54 -6.07
N GLY A 37 9.76 -14.47 -6.27
CA GLY A 37 10.78 -14.78 -5.27
C GLY A 37 11.57 -13.52 -4.87
N PRO A 38 12.27 -13.55 -3.72
CA PRO A 38 13.05 -12.41 -3.28
C PRO A 38 14.00 -11.98 -4.41
N SER A 39 13.92 -10.70 -4.80
CA SER A 39 14.95 -10.12 -5.67
C SER A 39 16.31 -10.30 -5.00
N PRO A 40 17.38 -10.59 -5.76
CA PRO A 40 18.71 -10.68 -5.19
C PRO A 40 18.99 -9.39 -4.43
N VAL A 41 19.40 -9.51 -3.18
CA VAL A 41 19.93 -8.39 -2.42
C VAL A 41 21.08 -7.83 -3.25
N GLY A 42 20.94 -6.58 -3.69
CA GLY A 42 22.00 -5.88 -4.40
C GLY A 42 23.26 -5.84 -3.54
N PRO A 43 24.45 -5.63 -4.14
CA PRO A 43 25.64 -5.40 -3.35
C PRO A 43 25.37 -4.31 -2.32
N VAL A 44 25.76 -4.57 -1.07
CA VAL A 44 25.90 -3.54 -0.05
C VAL A 44 26.64 -2.36 -0.69
N ALA A 45 26.03 -1.18 -0.64
CA ALA A 45 26.65 0.02 -1.15
C ALA A 45 28.04 0.15 -0.49
N PRO A 46 29.10 0.43 -1.26
CA PRO A 46 30.38 0.76 -0.65
C PRO A 46 30.17 1.95 0.29
N ASP A 47 30.86 1.93 1.43
CA ASP A 47 30.88 3.03 2.37
C ASP A 47 31.08 4.35 1.62
N LEU A 48 30.17 5.30 1.83
CA LEU A 48 30.30 6.65 1.29
C LEU A 48 31.63 7.26 1.80
N PRO A 49 32.37 8.00 0.96
CA PRO A 49 33.61 8.62 1.37
C PRO A 49 33.36 9.58 2.56
N ASP A 50 34.24 9.46 3.55
CA ASP A 50 34.28 10.32 4.73
C ASP A 50 34.77 11.72 4.32
N ASP A 51 33.84 12.64 4.05
CA ASP A 51 34.13 14.04 3.81
C ASP A 51 34.39 14.81 5.13
N GLY A 52 35.14 14.22 6.08
CA GLY A 52 35.90 14.85 7.18
C GLY A 52 35.30 16.00 8.02
N ASN A 53 34.03 16.34 7.89
CA ASN A 53 33.46 17.59 8.42
C ASN A 53 32.03 17.43 9.00
N THR A 54 31.62 16.20 9.27
CA THR A 54 30.40 15.97 10.06
C THR A 54 30.80 15.19 11.30
N THR A 55 30.77 15.83 12.48
CA THR A 55 30.77 15.09 13.73
C THR A 55 29.64 14.06 13.65
N PRO A 56 29.92 12.74 13.64
CA PRO A 56 28.87 11.76 13.54
C PRO A 56 27.96 11.94 14.74
N ALA A 57 26.65 11.98 14.51
CA ALA A 57 25.71 11.71 15.60
C ALA A 57 26.14 10.39 16.25
N PRO A 58 26.12 10.27 17.59
CA PRO A 58 26.53 9.02 18.24
C PRO A 58 25.73 7.89 17.60
N ALA A 59 26.45 6.98 16.95
CA ALA A 59 25.85 5.79 16.38
C ALA A 59 25.13 5.07 17.52
N PRO A 60 23.87 4.63 17.34
CA PRO A 60 23.24 3.80 18.35
C PRO A 60 24.13 2.59 18.59
N GLU A 61 24.40 2.30 19.86
CA GLU A 61 25.28 1.23 20.31
C GLU A 61 24.94 -0.08 19.57
N THR A 62 25.67 -0.37 18.50
CA THR A 62 25.60 -1.66 17.83
C THR A 62 26.32 -2.65 18.72
N GLY A 63 25.56 -3.21 19.67
CA GLY A 63 25.94 -4.43 20.39
C GLY A 63 26.02 -5.61 19.42
N GLY A 64 27.08 -5.62 18.60
CA GLY A 64 27.40 -6.70 17.68
C GLY A 64 28.39 -7.65 18.35
N ASP A 65 27.88 -8.51 19.23
CA ASP A 65 28.64 -9.64 19.80
C ASP A 65 28.71 -10.85 18.83
N GLY A 66 28.40 -10.64 17.55
CA GLY A 66 28.28 -11.70 16.56
C GLY A 66 26.95 -12.46 16.59
N SER A 67 26.03 -12.11 17.50
CA SER A 67 24.63 -12.51 17.38
C SER A 67 23.94 -11.65 16.30
N GLY A 68 23.12 -12.27 15.46
CA GLY A 68 22.47 -11.58 14.34
C GLY A 68 21.65 -10.38 14.80
N LEU A 69 21.80 -9.25 14.10
CA LEU A 69 21.02 -8.04 14.36
C LEU A 69 19.66 -8.13 13.65
N ASP A 70 18.60 -8.37 14.42
CA ASP A 70 17.22 -8.29 13.93
C ASP A 70 16.62 -6.91 14.26
N TRP A 71 16.41 -6.10 13.22
CA TRP A 71 15.78 -4.79 13.32
C TRP A 71 14.26 -4.86 13.55
N SER A 72 13.61 -5.97 13.21
CA SER A 72 12.16 -6.10 13.31
C SER A 72 11.64 -6.04 14.75
N THR A 73 12.51 -6.34 15.71
CA THR A 73 12.22 -6.29 17.15
C THR A 73 12.55 -4.94 17.80
N LYS A 74 13.08 -3.97 17.04
CA LYS A 74 13.52 -2.67 17.57
C LYS A 74 12.39 -1.65 17.57
N LYS A 75 12.45 -0.69 18.51
CA LYS A 75 11.44 0.36 18.70
C LYS A 75 11.19 1.25 17.47
N CYS A 76 12.21 1.40 16.63
CA CYS A 76 12.14 2.24 15.43
C CYS A 76 11.74 1.48 14.16
N MET A 77 11.29 0.23 14.27
CA MET A 77 10.71 -0.47 13.15
C MET A 77 9.23 -0.09 13.01
N PRO A 78 8.79 0.50 11.87
CA PRO A 78 7.38 0.75 11.63
C PRO A 78 6.57 -0.54 11.48
N PRO A 79 5.28 -0.53 11.86
CA PRO A 79 4.42 -1.69 11.69
C PRO A 79 4.30 -2.05 10.22
N ILE A 80 4.08 -3.34 9.95
CA ILE A 80 3.85 -3.83 8.58
C ILE A 80 2.63 -3.13 7.98
N GLN A 81 2.79 -2.63 6.75
CA GLN A 81 1.76 -1.94 6.00
C GLN A 81 1.33 -2.72 4.75
N ASN A 82 0.22 -2.32 4.15
CA ASN A 82 -0.32 -2.96 2.94
C ASN A 82 -0.54 -1.93 1.82
N GLN A 83 0.25 -2.03 0.75
CA GLN A 83 0.12 -1.18 -0.44
C GLN A 83 -1.10 -1.50 -1.32
N GLY A 84 -1.74 -2.64 -1.11
CA GLY A 84 -2.83 -3.14 -1.93
C GLY A 84 -2.40 -3.48 -3.35
N ALA A 85 -3.26 -3.20 -4.33
CA ALA A 85 -3.02 -3.47 -5.75
C ALA A 85 -2.20 -2.38 -6.47
N CYS A 86 -1.85 -1.30 -5.78
CA CYS A 86 -1.05 -0.21 -6.36
C CYS A 86 0.43 -0.59 -6.38
N GLY A 87 1.11 -0.32 -7.49
CA GLY A 87 2.56 -0.47 -7.64
C GLY A 87 3.36 0.60 -6.89
N SER A 88 3.00 0.86 -5.63
CA SER A 88 3.59 1.87 -4.75
C SER A 88 4.61 1.30 -3.76
N CYS A 89 5.14 0.10 -3.99
CA CYS A 89 6.16 -0.52 -3.11
C CYS A 89 7.34 0.42 -2.83
N TRP A 90 7.73 1.22 -3.83
CA TRP A 90 8.77 2.23 -3.72
C TRP A 90 8.45 3.33 -2.69
N ALA A 91 7.18 3.71 -2.56
CA ALA A 91 6.71 4.68 -1.59
C ALA A 91 6.77 4.09 -0.18
N PHE A 92 6.22 2.88 0.01
CA PHE A 92 6.27 2.20 1.31
C PHE A 92 7.70 1.91 1.78
N ALA A 93 8.58 1.47 0.86
CA ALA A 93 9.99 1.25 1.17
C ALA A 93 10.70 2.54 1.58
N GLY A 94 10.55 3.63 0.81
CA GLY A 94 11.19 4.91 1.15
C GLY A 94 10.64 5.53 2.43
N VAL A 95 9.31 5.52 2.60
CA VAL A 95 8.67 6.12 3.77
C VAL A 95 9.02 5.37 5.05
N SER A 96 8.97 4.03 5.06
CA SER A 96 9.33 3.25 6.25
C SER A 96 10.79 3.47 6.70
N VAL A 97 11.72 3.63 5.75
CA VAL A 97 13.11 3.98 6.06
C VAL A 97 13.20 5.40 6.65
N ALA A 98 12.46 6.36 6.11
CA ALA A 98 12.41 7.72 6.64
C ALA A 98 11.85 7.77 8.08
N GLU A 99 10.77 7.02 8.35
CA GLU A 99 10.18 6.87 9.70
C GLU A 99 11.20 6.29 10.68
N SER A 100 11.87 5.20 10.28
CA SER A 100 12.90 4.53 11.08
C SER A 100 14.07 5.46 11.39
N ALA A 101 14.61 6.13 10.37
CA ALA A 101 15.72 7.07 10.52
C ALA A 101 15.35 8.25 11.42
N MET A 102 14.15 8.80 11.27
CA MET A 102 13.64 9.87 12.13
C MET A 102 13.50 9.43 13.59
N CYS A 103 13.00 8.21 13.83
CA CYS A 103 12.89 7.64 15.18
C CYS A 103 14.26 7.43 15.82
N ILE A 104 15.21 6.85 15.09
CA ILE A 104 16.58 6.60 15.57
C ILE A 104 17.25 7.93 15.94
N ARG A 105 17.15 8.93 15.06
CA ARG A 105 17.71 10.27 15.31
C ARG A 105 17.13 10.96 16.54
N GLN A 106 15.88 10.65 16.90
CA GLN A 106 15.19 11.18 18.08
C GLN A 106 15.43 10.33 19.36
N GLY A 107 16.43 9.44 19.35
CA GLY A 107 16.76 8.58 20.48
C GLY A 107 15.77 7.42 20.69
N GLY A 108 14.98 7.07 19.68
CA GLY A 108 14.07 5.93 19.74
C GLY A 108 12.77 6.16 20.52
N ASN A 109 12.44 7.42 20.81
CA ASN A 109 11.28 7.78 21.65
C ASN A 109 10.00 8.07 20.86
N ASN A 110 10.12 8.35 19.57
CA ASN A 110 9.00 8.82 18.77
C ASN A 110 9.08 8.28 17.34
N LEU A 111 8.23 7.29 17.05
CA LEU A 111 8.02 6.75 15.72
C LEU A 111 6.78 7.41 15.11
N VAL A 112 7.01 8.33 14.17
CA VAL A 112 5.93 9.09 13.51
C VAL A 112 5.51 8.37 12.24
N LYS A 113 4.20 8.15 12.06
CA LYS A 113 3.66 7.61 10.81
C LYS A 113 3.55 8.72 9.74
N LEU A 114 4.27 8.55 8.65
CA LEU A 114 4.31 9.45 7.49
C LEU A 114 3.39 8.94 6.37
N SER A 115 2.95 9.83 5.49
CA SER A 115 1.99 9.50 4.42
C SER A 115 2.67 8.92 3.17
N GLU A 116 2.47 7.63 2.90
CA GLU A 116 2.78 7.03 1.61
C GLU A 116 1.95 7.62 0.48
N GLN A 117 0.73 8.08 0.78
CA GLN A 117 -0.15 8.70 -0.22
C GLN A 117 0.44 9.99 -0.77
N ASN A 118 1.04 10.79 0.10
CA ASN A 118 1.66 12.05 -0.27
C ASN A 118 2.77 11.83 -1.29
N VAL A 119 3.73 10.94 -1.00
CA VAL A 119 4.79 10.66 -1.98
C VAL A 119 4.23 9.99 -3.23
N ALA A 120 3.28 9.05 -3.12
CA ALA A 120 2.70 8.36 -4.26
C ALA A 120 1.98 9.32 -5.23
N SER A 121 1.29 10.34 -4.70
CA SER A 121 0.54 11.32 -5.50
C SER A 121 1.39 12.51 -5.96
N CYS A 122 2.40 12.93 -5.19
CA CYS A 122 3.10 14.20 -5.40
C CYS A 122 4.52 14.04 -5.95
N SER A 123 5.13 12.86 -5.88
CA SER A 123 6.44 12.63 -6.47
C SER A 123 6.37 12.72 -7.99
N THR A 124 7.14 13.64 -8.57
CA THR A 124 7.18 13.87 -10.02
C THR A 124 8.19 12.99 -10.76
N ARG A 125 9.13 12.37 -10.04
CA ARG A 125 10.09 11.40 -10.59
C ARG A 125 9.57 9.97 -10.59
N ASN A 126 8.68 9.63 -9.65
CA ASN A 126 8.02 8.32 -9.62
C ASN A 126 6.70 8.36 -10.39
N SER A 127 6.17 7.17 -10.69
CA SER A 127 4.97 7.01 -11.52
C SER A 127 3.76 6.53 -10.72
N GLY A 128 3.65 6.94 -9.45
CA GLY A 128 2.54 6.56 -8.57
C GLY A 128 2.33 5.04 -8.51
N CYS A 129 1.13 4.57 -8.88
CA CYS A 129 0.81 3.13 -8.91
C CYS A 129 1.42 2.34 -10.06
N SER A 130 2.09 3.00 -11.02
CA SER A 130 2.78 2.33 -12.12
C SER A 130 4.23 1.93 -11.79
N GLY A 131 4.69 2.18 -10.55
CA GLY A 131 6.04 1.87 -10.11
C GLY A 131 6.90 3.09 -9.83
N GLY A 132 8.11 2.82 -9.35
CA GLY A 132 9.05 3.86 -8.91
C GLY A 132 10.31 3.28 -8.28
N VAL A 133 11.20 4.18 -7.86
CA VAL A 133 12.48 3.86 -7.22
C VAL A 133 12.51 4.50 -5.83
N PRO A 134 12.77 3.74 -4.74
CA PRO A 134 12.76 4.27 -3.37
C PRO A 134 13.66 5.49 -3.15
N VAL A 135 14.80 5.57 -3.84
CA VAL A 135 15.73 6.71 -3.73
C VAL A 135 15.05 8.04 -4.08
N TRP A 136 14.16 8.05 -5.08
CA TRP A 136 13.42 9.26 -5.46
C TRP A 136 12.34 9.64 -4.43
N THR A 137 11.93 8.71 -3.56
CA THR A 137 11.11 9.04 -2.38
C THR A 137 11.89 9.94 -1.43
N PHE A 138 13.15 9.62 -1.14
CA PHE A 138 13.98 10.46 -0.27
C PHE A 138 14.26 11.82 -0.88
N GLU A 139 14.55 11.88 -2.19
CA GLU A 139 14.71 13.16 -2.90
C GLU A 139 13.45 14.02 -2.81
N HIS A 140 12.26 13.41 -2.99
CA HIS A 140 10.99 14.12 -2.82
C HIS A 140 10.83 14.65 -1.39
N ILE A 141 11.05 13.81 -0.38
CA ILE A 141 10.97 14.19 1.03
C ILE A 141 11.95 15.34 1.34
N GLN A 142 13.17 15.30 0.79
CA GLN A 142 14.16 16.35 1.00
C GLN A 142 13.74 17.70 0.39
N GLN A 143 13.12 17.67 -0.80
CA GLN A 143 12.78 18.88 -1.54
C GLN A 143 11.42 19.48 -1.12
N GLN A 144 10.43 18.64 -0.86
CA GLN A 144 9.03 19.04 -0.66
C GLN A 144 8.52 18.74 0.76
N GLY A 145 9.29 18.00 1.55
CA GLY A 145 8.82 17.44 2.81
C GLY A 145 7.86 16.27 2.60
N ILE A 146 7.28 15.82 3.71
CA ILE A 146 6.26 14.79 3.74
C ILE A 146 5.34 15.05 4.94
N CYS A 147 4.04 14.86 4.76
CA CYS A 147 3.08 15.01 5.85
C CYS A 147 2.85 13.69 6.59
N LYS A 148 2.15 13.76 7.72
CA LYS A 148 1.79 12.57 8.48
C LYS A 148 0.68 11.80 7.77
N ALA A 149 0.60 10.50 8.02
CA ALA A 149 -0.46 9.66 7.43
C ALA A 149 -1.87 10.08 7.87
N GLU A 150 -2.02 10.75 9.01
CA GLU A 150 -3.31 11.30 9.46
C GLU A 150 -3.81 12.47 8.60
N GLU A 151 -2.89 13.21 7.96
CA GLU A 151 -3.22 14.37 7.12
C GLU A 151 -3.55 13.96 5.68
N ASP A 152 -2.97 12.85 5.21
CA ASP A 152 -3.21 12.27 3.89
C ASP A 152 -3.19 10.73 3.95
N PRO A 153 -4.31 10.09 4.32
CA PRO A 153 -4.40 8.65 4.45
C PRO A 153 -4.20 7.91 3.13
N TYR A 154 -3.66 6.70 3.20
CA TYR A 154 -3.45 5.86 2.02
C TYR A 154 -4.77 5.38 1.39
N THR A 155 -5.07 5.86 0.18
CA THR A 155 -6.31 5.56 -0.55
C THR A 155 -6.08 4.86 -1.88
N SER A 156 -4.82 4.73 -2.31
CA SER A 156 -4.47 4.11 -3.60
C SER A 156 -4.48 2.58 -3.57
N GLY A 157 -4.85 1.94 -2.46
CA GLY A 157 -4.79 0.48 -2.29
C GLY A 157 -5.62 -0.35 -3.28
N ASN A 158 -6.56 0.26 -4.01
CA ASN A 158 -7.33 -0.40 -5.08
C ASN A 158 -6.59 -0.44 -6.43
N GLY A 159 -5.32 0.00 -6.49
CA GLY A 159 -4.52 0.04 -7.71
C GLY A 159 -4.64 1.33 -8.51
N ARG A 160 -5.53 2.24 -8.11
CA ARG A 160 -5.72 3.54 -8.77
C ARG A 160 -5.08 4.61 -7.92
N LEU A 161 -4.19 5.40 -8.52
CA LEU A 161 -3.60 6.53 -7.82
C LEU A 161 -4.69 7.54 -7.46
N ALA A 162 -4.68 8.01 -6.22
CA ALA A 162 -5.57 9.09 -5.79
C ALA A 162 -5.33 10.34 -6.65
N ALA A 163 -6.41 10.93 -7.15
CA ALA A 163 -6.37 12.09 -8.04
C ALA A 163 -5.81 13.36 -7.37
N SER A 164 -5.81 13.40 -6.03
CA SER A 164 -5.28 14.49 -5.23
C SER A 164 -4.76 13.97 -3.90
N SER A 165 -3.64 14.52 -3.45
CA SER A 165 -3.16 14.43 -2.07
C SER A 165 -3.35 15.80 -1.41
N SER A 166 -3.86 15.80 -0.18
CA SER A 166 -4.02 17.02 0.65
C SER A 166 -2.69 17.66 1.02
N CYS A 167 -1.58 16.94 0.85
CA CYS A 167 -0.25 17.33 1.32
C CYS A 167 0.73 17.69 0.20
N CYS A 168 0.34 17.66 -1.08
CA CYS A 168 1.22 18.12 -2.14
C CYS A 168 1.54 19.61 -1.94
N ARG A 169 2.77 19.90 -1.52
CA ARG A 169 3.31 21.27 -1.57
C ARG A 169 3.61 21.59 -3.04
N ARG A 170 2.98 22.65 -3.56
CA ARG A 170 3.20 23.17 -4.91
C ARG A 170 4.00 24.46 -4.81
#